data_AF-A0AA46PEH2-F1
#
_entry.id   AF-A0AA46PEH2-F1
#
_cell.length_a   1.000
_cell.length_b   1.000
_cell.length_c   1.000
_cell.angle_alpha   90.00
_cell.angle_beta   90.00
_cell.angle_gamma   90.00
#
_symmetry.space_group_name_H-M   'P 1'
#
loop_
_entity.id
_entity.type
_entity.pdbx_description
1 polymer ?
#
loop_
_entity_poly.entity_id
_entity_poly.type
_entity_poly.pdbx_seq_one_letter_code
_entity_poly.pdbx_strand_id
1 'polypeptide(L)'
;MSTNESRPDAHGAALAVTDDESLLCLDGTKVSGQLDRRRATACRMPALRCGCADPWTCRCGAEPALTEHYLDGWRDSAHHLLGCGLAPIVPMPVLRALWRRGGRDQDLAEYLTRRERARR
;
A
#
# COMPACT_ATOMS: atom_id res chain seq x y z
N MET A 1 -17.74 3.79 -43.84
CA MET A 1 -18.30 3.62 -42.48
C MET A 1 -17.22 2.99 -41.62
N SER A 2 -16.89 3.69 -40.53
CA SER A 2 -15.92 3.42 -39.45
C SER A 2 -14.46 3.13 -39.79
N THR A 3 -13.68 4.21 -39.83
CA THR A 3 -12.25 4.25 -39.51
C THR A 3 -12.04 3.87 -38.04
N ASN A 4 -11.23 2.84 -37.79
CA ASN A 4 -10.87 2.40 -36.45
C ASN A 4 -9.77 3.33 -35.91
N GLU A 5 -10.14 4.31 -35.08
CA GLU A 5 -9.19 5.20 -34.41
C GLU A 5 -8.30 4.41 -33.45
N SER A 6 -6.99 4.43 -33.74
CA SER A 6 -5.94 3.96 -32.84
C SER A 6 -5.98 4.74 -31.54
N ARG A 7 -6.29 4.08 -30.41
CA ARG A 7 -6.07 4.65 -29.07
C ARG A 7 -4.56 4.76 -28.85
N PRO A 8 -4.03 5.94 -28.49
CA PRO A 8 -2.62 6.07 -28.14
C PRO A 8 -2.35 5.42 -26.78
N ASP A 9 -1.21 4.75 -26.69
CA ASP A 9 -0.64 4.13 -25.50
C ASP A 9 -0.40 5.18 -24.40
N ALA A 10 -1.36 5.35 -23.50
CA ALA A 10 -1.28 6.28 -22.38
C ALA A 10 -0.80 5.58 -21.09
N HIS A 11 0.38 4.94 -21.14
CA HIS A 11 1.09 4.49 -19.93
C HIS A 11 2.56 4.94 -19.94
N GLY A 12 2.74 6.24 -20.15
CA GLY A 12 4.01 6.93 -20.02
C GLY A 12 3.84 8.27 -19.31
N ALA A 13 2.97 8.35 -18.29
CA ALA A 13 2.99 9.50 -17.39
C ALA A 13 4.23 9.36 -16.50
N ALA A 14 5.35 9.90 -16.99
CA ALA A 14 6.44 10.33 -16.14
C ALA A 14 5.87 11.39 -15.20
N LEU A 15 5.31 10.96 -14.07
CA LEU A 15 5.17 11.82 -12.91
C LEU A 15 6.59 12.27 -12.61
N ALA A 16 6.90 13.52 -12.92
CA ALA A 16 8.05 14.21 -12.39
C ALA A 16 7.88 14.18 -10.87
N VAL A 17 8.45 13.15 -10.24
CA VAL A 17 8.67 13.13 -8.80
C VAL A 17 9.65 14.26 -8.60
N THR A 18 9.13 15.42 -8.18
CA THR A 18 9.98 16.51 -7.72
C THR A 18 10.85 15.93 -6.62
N ASP A 19 12.17 16.12 -6.76
CA ASP A 19 13.20 15.74 -5.79
C ASP A 19 12.93 16.46 -4.46
N ASP A 20 11.97 15.96 -3.69
CA ASP A 20 11.76 16.37 -2.31
C ASP A 20 12.90 15.74 -1.50
N GLU A 21 13.91 16.56 -1.20
CA GLU A 21 15.10 16.23 -0.41
C GLU A 21 14.75 15.63 0.97
N SER A 22 13.49 15.67 1.40
CA SER A 22 13.03 15.13 2.67
C SER A 22 12.74 13.61 2.69
N LEU A 23 12.66 12.94 1.53
CA LEU A 23 12.39 11.50 1.47
C LEU A 23 13.68 10.67 1.42
N LEU A 24 14.34 10.59 2.58
CA LEU A 24 15.44 9.67 2.82
C LEU A 24 14.92 8.36 3.42
N CYS A 25 15.54 7.27 3.02
CA CYS A 25 15.42 5.99 3.70
C CYS A 25 16.14 6.02 5.06
N LEU A 26 15.86 5.05 5.92
CA LEU A 26 16.49 4.93 7.25
C LEU A 26 18.03 4.84 7.20
N ASP A 27 18.58 4.44 6.04
CA ASP A 27 20.02 4.36 5.75
C ASP A 27 20.60 5.66 5.15
N GLY A 28 19.83 6.75 5.09
CA GLY A 28 20.23 8.04 4.55
C GLY A 28 20.28 8.10 3.01
N THR A 29 19.87 7.04 2.31
CA THR A 29 19.80 7.06 0.83
C THR A 29 18.50 7.69 0.34
N LYS A 30 18.53 8.40 -0.79
CA LYS A 30 17.31 8.92 -1.43
C LYS A 30 16.37 7.77 -1.78
N VAL A 31 15.08 7.92 -1.48
CA VAL A 31 14.06 6.90 -1.77
C VAL A 31 14.05 6.53 -3.27
N SER A 32 14.23 7.50 -4.17
CA SER A 32 14.35 7.25 -5.61
C SER A 32 15.48 6.26 -5.94
N GLY A 33 16.66 6.45 -5.36
CA GLY A 33 17.81 5.54 -5.57
C GLY A 33 17.61 4.13 -5.00
N GLN A 34 16.78 3.96 -3.97
CA GLN A 34 16.39 2.62 -3.50
C GLN A 34 15.38 1.95 -4.44
N LEU A 35 14.43 2.71 -4.98
CA LEU A 35 13.46 2.21 -5.96
C LEU A 35 14.14 1.81 -7.27
N ASP A 36 15.12 2.58 -7.75
CA ASP A 36 15.88 2.25 -8.95
C ASP A 36 16.70 0.97 -8.78
N ARG A 37 17.35 0.80 -7.61
CA ARG A 37 18.08 -0.45 -7.29
C ARG A 37 17.16 -1.67 -7.26
N ARG A 38 15.98 -1.54 -6.67
CA ARG A 38 14.95 -2.60 -6.68
C ARG A 38 14.54 -2.95 -8.11
N ARG A 39 14.22 -1.94 -8.93
CA ARG A 39 13.84 -2.14 -10.34
C ARG A 39 14.95 -2.85 -11.13
N ALA A 40 16.20 -2.39 -11.00
CA ALA A 40 17.34 -3.01 -11.67
C ALA A 40 17.56 -4.47 -11.24
N THR A 41 17.30 -4.79 -9.97
CA THR A 41 17.36 -6.17 -9.46
C THR A 41 16.23 -7.02 -10.01
N ALA A 42 15.00 -6.51 -10.02
CA ALA A 42 13.83 -7.22 -10.56
C ALA A 42 14.02 -7.56 -12.06
N CYS A 43 14.59 -6.66 -12.85
CA CYS A 43 14.90 -6.92 -14.27
C CYS A 43 15.88 -8.08 -14.50
N ARG A 44 16.67 -8.47 -13.49
CA ARG A 44 17.61 -9.60 -13.55
C ARG A 44 17.00 -10.90 -13.02
N MET A 45 15.84 -10.84 -12.38
CA MET A 45 15.14 -12.03 -11.91
C MET A 45 14.39 -12.69 -13.07
N PRO A 46 14.29 -14.03 -13.08
CA PRO A 46 13.39 -14.71 -14.00
C PRO A 46 11.95 -14.24 -13.75
N ALA A 47 11.17 -14.10 -14.82
CA ALA A 47 9.78 -13.71 -14.72
C ALA A 47 9.00 -14.67 -13.81
N LEU A 48 8.04 -14.12 -13.08
CA LEU A 48 7.11 -14.89 -12.26
C LEU A 48 6.32 -15.87 -13.12
N ARG A 49 5.74 -16.90 -12.50
CA ARG A 49 4.86 -17.86 -13.19
C ARG A 49 3.67 -17.20 -13.90
N CYS A 50 3.24 -16.03 -13.45
CA CYS A 50 2.20 -15.23 -14.08
C CYS A 50 2.69 -14.36 -15.26
N GLY A 51 3.99 -14.42 -15.61
CA GLY A 51 4.62 -13.62 -16.67
C GLY A 51 5.07 -12.22 -16.24
N CYS A 52 4.77 -11.78 -15.02
CA CYS A 52 5.22 -10.48 -14.51
C CYS A 52 6.71 -10.51 -14.13
N ALA A 53 7.44 -9.44 -14.46
CA ALA A 53 8.87 -9.32 -14.14
C ALA A 53 9.13 -8.96 -12.66
N ASP A 54 8.28 -8.13 -12.07
CA ASP A 54 8.46 -7.63 -10.69
C ASP A 54 7.34 -8.12 -9.77
N PRO A 55 7.66 -8.82 -8.67
CA PRO A 55 6.69 -9.22 -7.65
C PRO A 55 5.96 -8.05 -7.00
N TRP A 56 6.59 -6.89 -6.83
CA TRP A 56 5.98 -5.76 -6.12
C TRP A 56 4.90 -5.05 -6.92
N THR A 57 5.04 -5.02 -8.25
CA THR A 57 4.08 -4.39 -9.17
C THR A 57 3.16 -5.40 -9.86
N CYS A 58 3.37 -6.70 -9.64
CA CYS A 58 2.51 -7.77 -10.14
C CYS A 58 1.11 -7.65 -9.54
N ARG A 59 0.08 -7.65 -10.41
CA ARG A 59 -1.34 -7.66 -10.01
C ARG A 59 -2.02 -9.01 -10.22
N CYS A 60 -1.27 -10.03 -10.62
CA CYS A 60 -1.81 -11.37 -10.90
C CYS A 60 -2.03 -12.19 -9.62
N GLY A 61 -1.42 -11.81 -8.51
CA GLY A 61 -1.72 -12.40 -7.21
C GLY A 61 -3.06 -11.92 -6.67
N ALA A 62 -3.84 -12.83 -6.07
CA ALA A 62 -4.95 -12.41 -5.24
C ALA A 62 -4.40 -11.73 -3.98
N GLU A 63 -5.06 -10.65 -3.54
CA GLU A 63 -4.79 -10.07 -2.22
C GLU A 63 -4.89 -11.22 -1.18
N PRO A 64 -3.89 -11.39 -0.30
CA PRO A 64 -3.93 -12.48 0.67
C PRO A 64 -5.21 -12.39 1.50
N ALA A 65 -5.81 -13.54 1.78
CA ALA A 65 -7.00 -13.59 2.63
C ALA A 65 -6.70 -12.94 3.99
N LEU A 66 -7.67 -12.20 4.52
CA LEU A 66 -7.56 -11.54 5.80
C LEU A 66 -7.58 -12.59 6.92
N THR A 67 -6.40 -13.02 7.35
CA THR A 67 -6.22 -13.98 8.45
C THR A 67 -6.19 -13.28 9.80
N GLU A 68 -6.42 -14.04 10.89
CA GLU A 68 -6.29 -13.52 12.27
C GLU A 68 -4.91 -12.92 12.54
N HIS A 69 -3.85 -13.57 12.07
CA HIS A 69 -2.48 -13.06 12.22
C HIS A 69 -2.29 -11.72 11.48
N TYR A 70 -2.90 -11.57 10.30
CA TYR A 70 -2.85 -10.32 9.56
C TYR A 70 -3.62 -9.22 10.30
N LEU A 71 -4.75 -9.55 10.96
CA LEU A 71 -5.50 -8.61 11.79
C LEU A 71 -4.71 -8.13 13.01
N ASP A 72 -3.96 -9.02 13.67
CA ASP A 72 -3.08 -8.64 14.77
C ASP A 72 -2.02 -7.63 14.30
N GLY A 73 -1.41 -7.87 13.13
CA GLY A 73 -0.46 -6.93 12.53
C GLY A 73 -1.07 -5.55 12.24
N TRP A 74 -2.31 -5.51 11.75
CA TRP A 74 -3.04 -4.25 11.55
C TRP A 74 -3.35 -3.53 12.86
N ARG A 75 -3.79 -4.25 13.89
CA ARG A 75 -4.05 -3.70 15.22
C ARG A 75 -2.79 -3.09 15.83
N ASP A 76 -1.70 -3.83 15.80
CA ASP A 76 -0.43 -3.42 16.42
C ASP A 76 0.15 -2.21 15.68
N SER A 77 0.06 -2.19 14.34
CA SER A 77 0.44 -1.03 13.52
C SER A 77 -0.42 0.20 13.83
N ALA A 78 -1.73 0.03 13.99
CA ALA A 78 -2.63 1.12 14.35
C ALA A 78 -2.28 1.69 15.73
N HIS A 79 -2.03 0.85 16.73
CA HIS A 79 -1.58 1.30 18.04
C HIS A 79 -0.24 2.03 17.98
N HIS A 80 0.72 1.53 17.20
CA HIS A 80 2.01 2.18 17.03
C HIS A 80 1.86 3.59 16.43
N LEU A 81 1.09 3.72 15.35
CA LEU A 81 0.86 5.01 14.70
C LEU A 81 0.15 5.99 15.63
N LEU A 82 -0.86 5.53 16.37
CA LEU A 82 -1.54 6.34 17.39
C LEU A 82 -0.60 6.77 18.51
N GLY A 83 0.29 5.88 18.96
CA GLY A 83 1.33 6.19 19.96
C GLY A 83 2.32 7.24 19.46
N CYS A 84 2.56 7.30 18.14
CA CYS A 84 3.36 8.35 17.50
C CYS A 84 2.57 9.64 17.22
N GLY A 85 1.30 9.73 17.63
CA GLY A 85 0.42 10.87 17.33
C GLY A 85 -0.05 10.94 15.87
N LEU A 86 0.25 9.93 15.06
CA LEU A 86 -0.17 9.82 13.67
C LEU A 86 -1.58 9.21 13.60
N ALA A 87 -2.32 9.55 12.53
CA ALA A 87 -3.61 8.93 12.28
C ALA A 87 -3.43 7.76 11.31
N PRO A 88 -3.69 6.51 11.76
CA PRO A 88 -3.61 5.36 10.87
C PRO A 88 -4.76 5.41 9.85
N ILE A 89 -4.45 5.04 8.60
CA ILE A 89 -5.44 4.79 7.56
C ILE A 89 -5.59 3.27 7.46
N VAL A 90 -6.77 2.77 7.80
CA VAL A 90 -7.04 1.33 7.86
C VAL A 90 -8.12 0.96 6.83
N PRO A 91 -7.91 -0.06 5.99
CA PRO A 91 -8.91 -0.49 5.01
C PRO A 91 -10.23 -0.92 5.67
N MET A 92 -11.36 -0.62 5.04
CA MET A 92 -12.69 -0.98 5.58
C MET A 92 -12.87 -2.49 5.86
N PRO A 93 -12.35 -3.44 5.05
CA PRO A 93 -12.45 -4.86 5.37
C PRO A 93 -11.79 -5.21 6.72
N VAL A 94 -10.66 -4.57 7.03
CA VAL A 94 -9.93 -4.75 8.29
C VAL A 94 -10.72 -4.17 9.45
N LEU A 95 -11.23 -2.93 9.33
CA LEU A 95 -12.07 -2.32 10.36
C LEU A 95 -13.33 -3.15 10.67
N ARG A 96 -13.99 -3.72 9.65
CA ARG A 96 -15.14 -4.63 9.85
C ARG A 96 -14.75 -5.94 10.53
N ALA A 97 -13.54 -6.44 10.27
CA ALA A 97 -13.05 -7.66 10.90
C ALA A 97 -12.71 -7.40 12.38
N LEU A 98 -12.01 -6.31 12.69
CA LEU A 98 -11.72 -5.88 14.07
C LEU A 98 -13.02 -5.66 14.87
N TRP A 99 -14.02 -5.00 14.28
CA TRP A 99 -15.33 -4.84 14.91
C TRP A 99 -16.00 -6.17 15.27
N ARG A 100 -15.98 -7.14 14.34
CA ARG A 100 -16.58 -8.46 14.55
C ARG A 100 -15.84 -9.30 15.60
N ARG A 101 -14.53 -9.08 15.79
CA ARG A 101 -13.72 -9.77 16.80
C ARG A 101 -14.10 -9.35 18.23
N GLY A 102 -14.64 -8.15 18.41
CA GLY A 102 -15.16 -7.68 19.68
C GLY A 102 -14.08 -7.17 20.63
N GLY A 103 -14.51 -6.76 21.83
CA GLY A 103 -13.62 -6.30 22.90
C GLY A 103 -12.75 -5.11 22.49
N ARG A 104 -11.46 -5.17 22.83
CA ARG A 104 -10.50 -4.07 22.55
C ARG A 104 -10.35 -3.76 21.07
N ASP A 105 -10.51 -4.76 20.21
CA ASP A 105 -10.38 -4.59 18.77
C ASP A 105 -11.60 -3.86 18.19
N GLN A 106 -12.78 -4.09 18.77
CA GLN A 106 -13.99 -3.35 18.45
C GLN A 106 -13.90 -1.89 18.91
N ASP A 107 -13.41 -1.65 20.13
CA ASP A 107 -13.18 -0.30 20.66
C ASP A 107 -12.22 0.49 19.75
N LEU A 108 -11.14 -0.15 19.29
CA LEU A 108 -10.20 0.43 18.33
C LEU A 108 -10.89 0.76 17.00
N ALA A 109 -11.67 -0.16 16.45
CA ALA A 109 -12.38 0.06 15.19
C ALA A 109 -13.39 1.23 15.27
N GLU A 110 -14.09 1.34 16.40
CA GLU A 110 -15.01 2.47 16.65
C GLU A 110 -14.26 3.80 16.73
N TYR A 111 -13.19 3.83 17.51
CA TYR A 111 -12.35 5.00 17.70
C TYR A 111 -11.80 5.52 16.36
N LEU A 112 -11.24 4.63 15.54
CA LEU A 112 -10.68 4.99 14.23
C LEU A 112 -11.77 5.53 13.28
N THR A 113 -12.94 4.89 13.25
CA THR A 113 -14.06 5.33 12.41
C THR A 113 -14.55 6.72 12.82
N ARG A 114 -14.69 6.98 14.13
CA ARG A 114 -15.11 8.28 14.66
C ARG A 114 -14.11 9.36 14.28
N ARG A 115 -12.81 9.06 14.37
CA ARG A 115 -11.72 9.99 14.03
C ARG A 115 -11.70 10.32 12.53
N GLU A 116 -11.94 9.34 11.66
CA GLU A 116 -12.00 9.59 10.21
C GLU A 116 -13.16 10.50 9.84
N ARG A 117 -14.34 10.30 10.45
CA ARG A 117 -15.51 11.16 10.24
C ARG A 117 -15.27 12.61 10.66
N ALA A 118 -14.54 12.83 11.75
CA ALA A 118 -14.20 14.18 12.21
C ALA A 118 -13.22 14.94 11.30
N ARG A 119 -12.58 14.27 10.33
CA ARG A 119 -11.65 14.89 9.37
C ARG A 119 -12.29 15.24 8.03
N ARG A 120 -13.50 14.76 7.77
CA ARG A 120 -14.26 15.05 6.55
C ARG A 120 -15.19 16.24 6.79
#